data_AF-A0A430HA64-F1
#
_entry.id   AF-A0A430HA64-F1
#
_cell.length_a   1.000
_cell.length_b   1.000
_cell.length_c   1.000
_cell.angle_alpha   90.00
_cell.angle_beta   90.00
_cell.angle_gamma   90.00
#
_symmetry.space_group_name_H-M   'P 1'
#
loop_
_entity.id
_entity.type
_entity.pdbx_description
1 polymer ?
#
loop_
_entity_poly.entity_id
_entity_poly.type
_entity_poly.pdbx_seq_one_letter_code
_entity_poly.pdbx_strand_id
1 'polypeptide(L)'
;MEDVKILQIMPAEGWVAVYDGGDEGEMEEPLACFALVQVDYKNGDGIQTEVRGMAPDEKVMGFVEDATNFVTVRRAEEAESEDEEDGEADE
;
A
#
# COMPACT_ATOMS: atom_id res chain seq x y z
N MET A 1 -1.21 -16.68 14.16
CA MET A 1 -0.20 -15.62 14.30
C MET A 1 0.92 -16.01 13.39
N GLU A 2 1.08 -15.27 12.30
CA GLU A 2 2.16 -15.47 11.32
C GLU A 2 3.50 -15.07 11.92
N ASP A 3 4.58 -15.68 11.41
CA ASP A 3 5.94 -15.25 11.72
C ASP A 3 6.49 -14.49 10.51
N VAL A 4 6.80 -13.21 10.68
CA VAL A 4 7.25 -12.32 9.60
C VAL A 4 8.69 -11.88 9.85
N LYS A 5 9.55 -12.08 8.86
CA LYS A 5 10.94 -11.65 8.87
C LYS A 5 11.24 -10.75 7.69
N ILE A 6 11.66 -9.52 7.97
CA ILE A 6 12.15 -8.60 6.93
C ILE A 6 13.50 -9.10 6.41
N LEU A 7 13.59 -9.27 5.10
CA LEU A 7 14.82 -9.65 4.38
C LEU A 7 15.52 -8.42 3.80
N GLN A 8 14.76 -7.48 3.23
CA GLN A 8 15.29 -6.28 2.58
C GLN A 8 14.31 -5.13 2.67
N ILE A 9 14.83 -3.90 2.81
CA ILE A 9 14.07 -2.65 2.67
C ILE A 9 14.39 -2.02 1.32
N MET A 10 13.37 -1.52 0.64
CA MET A 10 13.43 -0.87 -0.67
C MET A 10 12.74 0.49 -0.62
N PRO A 11 13.24 1.50 -1.37
CA PRO A 11 12.59 2.80 -1.44
C PRO A 11 11.18 2.67 -2.06
N ALA A 12 10.24 3.49 -1.59
CA ALA A 12 8.86 3.53 -2.06
C ALA A 12 8.47 4.93 -2.59
N GLU A 13 9.44 5.71 -3.07
CA GLU A 13 9.20 7.04 -3.62
C GLU A 13 8.17 6.98 -4.76
N GLY A 14 7.14 7.83 -4.67
CA GLY A 14 6.03 7.90 -5.61
C GLY A 14 4.96 6.81 -5.43
N TRP A 15 4.95 6.10 -4.30
CA TRP A 15 3.90 5.14 -3.96
C TRP A 15 3.08 5.59 -2.75
N VAL A 16 1.78 5.30 -2.80
CA VAL A 16 0.83 5.57 -1.72
C VAL A 16 0.11 4.30 -1.31
N ALA A 17 -0.22 4.19 -0.02
CA ALA A 17 -1.24 3.28 0.47
C ALA A 17 -2.59 3.98 0.43
N VAL A 18 -3.60 3.26 -0.04
CA VAL A 18 -4.98 3.69 -0.14
C VAL A 18 -5.77 3.05 0.98
N TYR A 19 -6.53 3.87 1.70
CA TYR A 19 -7.36 3.48 2.82
C TYR A 19 -8.81 3.90 2.57
N ASP A 20 -9.76 3.10 3.04
CA ASP A 20 -11.16 3.48 3.09
C ASP A 20 -11.36 4.52 4.21
N GLY A 21 -11.72 5.75 3.81
CA GLY A 21 -12.05 6.84 4.71
C GLY A 21 -13.55 6.92 5.03
N GLY A 22 -14.36 5.95 4.61
CA GLY A 22 -15.79 5.92 4.87
C GLY A 22 -16.52 7.02 4.09
N ASP A 23 -17.24 7.90 4.79
CA ASP A 23 -18.03 8.98 4.17
C ASP A 23 -17.15 10.03 3.44
N GLU A 24 -15.85 10.10 3.76
CA GLU A 24 -14.90 11.04 3.13
C GLU A 24 -14.26 10.47 1.85
N GLY A 25 -14.55 9.21 1.49
CA GLY A 25 -13.97 8.53 0.32
C GLY A 25 -12.60 7.90 0.61
N GLU A 26 -11.87 7.53 -0.45
CA GLU A 26 -10.52 6.96 -0.30
C GLU A 26 -9.54 8.02 0.23
N MET A 27 -8.71 7.64 1.19
CA MET A 27 -7.59 8.43 1.68
C MET A 27 -6.27 7.82 1.22
N GLU A 28 -5.33 8.66 0.78
CA GLU A 28 -4.03 8.22 0.31
C GLU A 28 -2.92 8.74 1.23
N GLU A 29 -2.05 7.84 1.69
CA GLU A 29 -0.87 8.21 2.47
C GLU A 29 0.41 7.68 1.83
N PRO A 30 1.49 8.48 1.78
CA PRO A 30 2.75 8.08 1.17
C PRO A 30 3.39 6.91 1.92
N LEU A 31 3.85 5.90 1.18
CA LEU A 31 4.66 4.83 1.76
C LEU A 31 6.04 5.34 2.16
N ALA A 32 6.49 4.93 3.34
CA ALA A 32 7.87 5.20 3.75
C ALA A 32 8.86 4.27 3.06
N CYS A 33 8.51 2.99 2.90
CA CYS A 33 9.31 2.00 2.18
C CYS A 33 8.51 0.74 1.82
N PHE A 34 9.10 -0.11 0.98
CA PHE A 34 8.68 -1.49 0.81
C PHE A 34 9.62 -2.42 1.59
N ALA A 35 9.06 -3.48 2.16
CA ALA A 35 9.82 -4.55 2.79
C ALA A 35 9.62 -5.85 1.99
N LEU A 36 10.71 -6.44 1.52
CA LEU A 36 10.71 -7.85 1.11
C LEU A 36 10.72 -8.67 2.40
N VAL A 37 9.67 -9.44 2.62
CA VAL A 37 9.48 -10.22 3.83
C VAL A 37 9.39 -11.70 3.53
N GLN A 38 9.77 -12.49 4.52
CA GLN A 38 9.56 -13.91 4.56
C GLN A 38 8.46 -14.20 5.59
N VAL A 39 7.41 -14.89 5.19
CA VAL A 39 6.21 -15.10 6.00
C VAL A 39 5.95 -16.59 6.18
N ASP A 40 5.81 -17.03 7.43
CA ASP A 40 5.35 -18.37 7.76
C ASP A 40 3.95 -18.30 8.38
N TYR A 41 2.94 -18.59 7.56
CA TYR A 41 1.52 -18.52 7.96
C TYR A 41 1.10 -19.61 8.94
N LYS A 42 1.99 -20.56 9.28
CA LYS A 42 1.71 -21.70 10.18
C LYS A 42 0.51 -22.56 9.74
N ASN A 43 0.15 -22.50 8.46
CA ASN A 43 -1.01 -23.20 7.87
C ASN A 43 -0.61 -24.45 7.08
N GLY A 44 0.69 -24.71 6.90
CA GLY A 44 1.21 -25.86 6.16
C GLY A 44 1.65 -25.58 4.73
N ASP A 45 1.43 -24.36 4.21
CA ASP A 45 1.89 -23.94 2.86
C ASP A 45 3.40 -23.67 2.78
N GLY A 46 4.10 -23.80 3.90
CA GLY A 46 5.51 -23.47 4.02
C GLY A 46 5.75 -21.96 3.99
N ILE A 47 7.03 -21.60 3.93
CA ILE A 47 7.46 -20.22 4.06
C ILE A 47 7.34 -19.50 2.71
N GLN A 48 6.62 -18.39 2.69
CA GLN A 48 6.38 -17.55 1.52
C GLN A 48 7.29 -16.31 1.51
N THR A 49 7.47 -15.72 0.34
CA THR A 49 8.18 -14.45 0.16
C THR A 49 7.25 -13.43 -0.45
N GLU A 50 7.12 -12.27 0.19
CA GLU A 50 6.15 -11.24 -0.17
C GLU A 50 6.81 -9.86 -0.12
N VAL A 51 6.22 -8.89 -0.83
CA VAL A 51 6.61 -7.48 -0.73
C VAL A 51 5.46 -6.73 -0.07
N ARG A 52 5.73 -6.11 1.08
CA ARG A 52 4.73 -5.38 1.85
C ARG A 52 5.08 -3.90 1.93
N GLY A 53 4.08 -3.03 1.83
CA GLY A 53 4.24 -1.59 2.05
C GLY A 53 4.36 -1.28 3.54
N MET A 54 5.20 -0.31 3.90
CA MET A 54 5.32 0.17 5.28
C MET A 54 5.07 1.67 5.37
N ALA A 55 4.30 2.07 6.37
CA ALA A 55 4.03 3.46 6.71
C ALA A 55 4.19 3.69 8.22
N PRO A 56 4.40 4.94 8.67
CA PRO A 56 4.37 5.27 10.08
C PRO A 56 2.99 4.99 10.69
N ASP A 57 2.96 4.21 11.76
CA ASP A 57 1.78 3.96 12.58
C ASP A 57 2.07 4.41 14.01
N GLU A 58 1.49 5.55 14.40
CA GLU A 58 1.75 6.28 15.64
C GLU A 58 3.25 6.55 15.93
N LYS A 59 3.94 5.58 16.53
CA LYS A 59 5.35 5.65 16.96
C LYS A 59 6.22 4.55 16.38
N VAL A 60 5.66 3.66 15.57
CA VAL A 60 6.36 2.52 14.97
C VAL A 60 6.16 2.52 13.45
N MET A 61 6.91 1.68 12.77
CA MET A 61 6.68 1.37 11.36
C MET A 61 5.82 0.11 11.29
N GLY A 62 4.64 0.21 10.69
CA GLY A 62 3.71 -0.91 10.51
C GLY A 62 3.62 -1.33 9.05
N PHE A 63 3.13 -2.54 8.78
CA PHE A 63 2.71 -2.91 7.43
C PHE A 63 1.35 -2.28 7.14
N VAL A 64 1.19 -1.69 5.96
CA VAL A 64 -0.05 -0.97 5.62
C VAL A 64 -1.26 -1.91 5.56
N GLU A 65 -1.05 -3.18 5.23
CA GLU A 65 -2.09 -4.21 5.18
C GLU A 65 -2.63 -4.65 6.55
N ASP A 66 -1.93 -4.32 7.64
CA ASP A 66 -2.42 -4.60 9.01
C ASP A 66 -3.53 -3.62 9.42
N ALA A 67 -3.67 -2.48 8.74
CA ALA A 67 -4.72 -1.51 8.99
C ALA A 67 -6.08 -2.06 8.51
N THR A 68 -7.11 -1.98 9.36
CA THR A 68 -8.43 -2.57 9.07
C THR A 68 -9.15 -1.96 7.88
N ASN A 69 -8.80 -0.73 7.52
CA ASN A 69 -9.35 0.02 6.40
C ASN A 69 -8.39 0.11 5.20
N PHE A 70 -7.32 -0.68 5.17
CA PHE A 70 -6.43 -0.74 4.01
C PHE A 70 -7.15 -1.32 2.79
N VAL A 71 -6.98 -0.66 1.64
CA VAL A 71 -7.57 -1.07 0.37
C VAL A 71 -6.49 -1.61 -0.57
N THR A 72 -5.47 -0.81 -0.88
CA THR A 72 -4.43 -1.19 -1.85
C THR A 72 -3.20 -0.28 -1.77
N VAL A 73 -2.18 -0.59 -2.57
CA VAL A 73 -1.03 0.27 -2.85
C VAL A 73 -1.00 0.59 -4.35
N ARG A 74 -0.81 1.87 -4.70
CA ARG A 74 -0.68 2.32 -6.10
C ARG A 74 0.37 3.41 -6.27
N ARG A 75 0.75 3.72 -7.51
CA ARG A 75 1.59 4.87 -7.83
C ARG A 75 0.79 6.16 -7.59
N ALA A 76 1.42 7.16 -6.98
CA ALA A 76 0.81 8.46 -6.73
C ALA A 76 0.38 9.17 -8.03
N GLU A 77 1.08 8.90 -9.14
CA GLU A 77 0.81 9.49 -10.46
C GLU A 77 -0.45 8.88 -11.15
N GLU A 78 -0.93 7.71 -10.70
CA GLU A 78 -2.18 7.13 -11.21
C GLU A 78 -3.45 7.78 -10.61
N ALA A 79 -3.32 8.64 -9.60
CA ALA A 79 -4.44 9.34 -8.97
C ALA A 79 -4.95 10.56 -9.78
N GLU A 80 -4.19 11.05 -10.77
CA GLU A 80 -4.54 12.25 -11.56
C GLU A 80 -5.21 11.94 -12.92
N SER A 81 -5.77 10.74 -13.14
CA SER A 81 -6.37 10.35 -14.44
C SER A 81 -7.91 10.20 -14.46
N GLU A 82 -8.62 10.76 -13.49
CA GLU A 82 -10.10 10.75 -13.47
C GLU A 82 -10.75 12.15 -13.59
N ASP A 83 -10.05 13.15 -14.14
CA ASP A 83 -10.64 14.47 -14.47
C ASP A 83 -10.05 15.06 -15.78
N GLU A 84 -10.31 14.38 -16.90
CA GLU A 84 -10.24 14.99 -18.25
C GLU A 84 -11.57 14.74 -18.97
N GLU A 85 -12.63 15.43 -18.52
CA GLU A 85 -13.77 15.75 -19.37
C GLU A 85 -13.35 16.87 -20.33
N ASP A 86 -12.76 16.53 -21.49
CA ASP A 86 -12.62 17.47 -22.60
C ASP A 86 -13.84 17.34 -23.54
N GLY A 87 -14.82 18.20 -23.28
CA GLY A 87 -15.90 18.48 -24.22
C GLY A 87 -15.45 19.39 -25.36
N GLU A 88 -15.61 18.88 -26.58
CA GLU A 88 -15.87 19.57 -27.86
C GLU A 88 -14.75 20.40 -28.53
N ALA A 89 -14.26 19.90 -29.67
CA ALA A 89 -13.84 20.73 -30.79
C ALA A 89 -14.38 20.17 -32.13
N ASP A 90 -15.31 20.94 -32.70
CA ASP A 90 -15.88 20.99 -34.05
C ASP A 90 -14.98 20.49 -35.20
N GLU A 91 -15.49 19.57 -36.04
CA GLU A 91 -15.40 19.55 -37.53
C GLU A 91 -16.51 18.66 -38.14
#